data_AF-A0A3N1V5V2-F1
#
_entry.id   AF-A0A3N1V5V2-F1
#
_cell.length_a   1.000
_cell.length_b   1.000
_cell.length_c   1.000
_cell.angle_alpha   90.00
_cell.angle_beta   90.00
_cell.angle_gamma   90.00
#
_symmetry.space_group_name_H-M   'P 1'
#
loop_
_entity.id
_entity.type
_entity.pdbx_description
1 polymer ?
#
loop_
_entity_poly.entity_id
_entity_poly.type
_entity_poly.pdbx_seq_one_letter_code
_entity_poly.pdbx_strand_id
1 'polypeptide(L)'
;MTERETPLQAAPRAAAGRRRSPAAAACVLGGAVAAGLGLGFLAVLVIVLWISSPYPDSGPGGALHLAAGLWLLAHGTELVRYETLSGVPAPVGVTPLLLVALPALLLRRAARLGSASGDGGGDGGDADGGDADGGRDEVLPASAVFSAVACGYLAVGSLATVYAAAGPMPADPLSAAWHVPLVAVLAAAGGVWSAKGRPVGPLPHWVPGAVRRAAARPRYPLALRAGAAGALVLLGGGALIVGASLAWHAAEVQASFLALTGVWSGRFAVLLLAVALLPNAVVWGAAYALGPGFALGAGATATPLGFAGAPALPRFPLLAALPPEGPGTLLTCATAGVPVLAGLAVGWFAVRRAREVRYRETALTAALGALVCGLLMAGLAAAASGPLGSRGLASFGPVWWATGAAAFAWTLLPAVPVAVAVHSWRTRPARQADGPAADSEDEWHDSGVRELRWEALRRAAGTLVPDLTPQDPPQGPPRATAPPAEPAPVQGPADAPKPPRRLTVVTGLHLDLTPAPVDLTPAPVPARPAEAPPRPLVPPVAGARVVPRRPRA
;
A
#
# COMPACT_ATOMS: atom_id res chain seq x y z
N MET A 1 -11.27 16.41 71.44
CA MET A 1 -12.51 15.65 71.16
C MET A 1 -13.46 16.61 70.44
N THR A 2 -14.05 16.13 69.34
CA THR A 2 -15.01 16.77 68.40
C THR A 2 -14.52 17.90 67.47
N GLU A 3 -14.15 17.46 66.26
CA GLU A 3 -14.48 17.97 64.91
C GLU A 3 -14.88 19.45 64.69
N ARG A 4 -14.16 20.07 63.75
CA ARG A 4 -14.73 20.98 62.73
C ARG A 4 -13.85 20.94 61.48
N GLU A 5 -14.16 20.05 60.55
CA GLU A 5 -13.62 20.11 59.19
C GLU A 5 -14.47 21.08 58.35
N THR A 6 -13.85 22.18 57.91
CA THR A 6 -14.35 23.00 56.80
C THR A 6 -13.70 22.51 55.51
N PRO A 7 -14.46 22.13 54.46
CA PRO A 7 -13.87 21.76 53.18
C PRO A 7 -13.48 23.03 52.41
N LEU A 8 -12.19 23.20 52.11
CA LEU A 8 -11.73 24.21 51.16
C LEU A 8 -12.16 23.80 49.74
N GLN A 9 -12.93 24.68 49.10
CA GLN A 9 -13.41 24.56 47.72
C GLN A 9 -12.24 24.32 46.74
N ALA A 10 -12.30 23.22 46.00
CA ALA A 10 -11.46 23.01 44.83
C ALA A 10 -11.85 24.03 43.75
N ALA A 11 -10.94 24.96 43.44
CA ALA A 11 -11.09 25.87 42.31
C ALA A 11 -11.19 25.07 40.99
N PRO A 12 -12.04 25.50 40.03
CA PRO A 12 -12.21 24.79 38.78
C PRO A 12 -10.92 24.88 37.94
N ARG A 13 -10.44 23.73 37.46
CA ARG A 13 -9.34 23.61 36.49
C ARG A 13 -9.73 24.22 35.14
N ALA A 14 -9.76 25.53 35.03
CA ALA A 14 -10.00 26.28 33.81
C ALA A 14 -8.71 26.95 33.32
N ALA A 15 -7.66 26.17 33.03
CA ALA A 15 -6.43 26.70 32.43
C ALA A 15 -5.64 25.70 31.55
N ALA A 16 -6.26 24.61 31.09
CA ALA A 16 -5.59 23.64 30.21
C ALA A 16 -5.78 23.92 28.70
N GLY A 17 -6.47 25.00 28.32
CA GLY A 17 -6.88 25.25 26.92
C GLY A 17 -5.87 26.03 26.05
N ARG A 18 -4.87 26.70 26.63
CA ARG A 18 -4.00 27.65 25.88
C ARG A 18 -2.69 27.07 25.34
N ARG A 19 -2.29 25.86 25.71
CA ARG A 19 -1.00 25.28 25.28
C ARG A 19 -1.07 24.43 23.99
N ARG A 20 -2.28 24.09 23.52
CA ARG A 20 -2.55 23.34 22.28
C ARG A 20 -2.37 24.15 20.98
N SER A 21 -2.41 25.47 21.07
CA SER A 21 -2.41 26.36 19.90
C SER A 21 -1.10 26.44 19.09
N PRO A 22 0.12 26.38 19.65
CA PRO A 22 1.33 26.65 18.89
C PRO A 22 1.69 25.52 17.92
N ALA A 23 1.56 24.27 18.33
CA ALA A 23 1.91 23.12 17.50
C ALA A 23 0.86 22.83 16.40
N ALA A 24 -0.43 23.08 16.68
CA ALA A 24 -1.46 23.08 15.64
C ALA A 24 -1.22 24.23 14.63
N ALA A 25 -0.87 25.43 15.09
CA ALA A 25 -0.52 26.55 14.22
C ALA A 25 0.69 26.26 13.33
N ALA A 26 1.73 25.59 13.86
CA ALA A 26 2.87 25.14 13.06
C ALA A 26 2.47 24.15 11.95
N CYS A 27 1.52 23.24 12.22
CA CYS A 27 0.98 22.34 11.22
C CYS A 27 0.18 23.07 10.12
N VAL A 28 -0.64 24.06 10.51
CA VAL A 28 -1.35 24.94 9.55
C VAL A 28 -0.34 25.67 8.66
N LEU A 29 0.69 26.29 9.27
CA LEU A 29 1.76 26.95 8.53
C LEU A 29 2.48 25.98 7.59
N GLY A 30 2.76 24.75 8.03
CA GLY A 30 3.37 23.72 7.19
C GLY A 30 2.54 23.38 5.95
N GLY A 31 1.21 23.31 6.09
CA GLY A 31 0.28 23.16 4.97
C GLY A 31 0.30 24.36 4.01
N ALA A 32 0.27 25.58 4.56
CA ALA A 32 0.32 26.81 3.77
C ALA A 32 1.66 26.96 3.01
N VAL A 33 2.78 26.65 3.66
CA VAL A 33 4.11 26.65 3.05
C VAL A 33 4.21 25.59 1.95
N ALA A 34 3.63 24.40 2.13
CA ALA A 34 3.60 23.39 1.08
C ALA A 34 2.83 23.86 -0.17
N ALA A 35 1.69 24.53 0.01
CA ALA A 35 0.95 25.13 -1.11
C ALA A 35 1.76 26.27 -1.76
N GLY A 36 2.31 27.18 -0.96
CA GLY A 36 3.12 28.31 -1.43
C GLY A 36 4.37 27.89 -2.18
N LEU A 37 5.06 26.84 -1.76
CA LEU A 37 6.21 26.28 -2.48
C LEU A 37 5.82 25.68 -3.83
N GLY A 38 4.69 24.96 -3.89
CA GLY A 38 4.19 24.40 -5.14
C GLY A 38 3.78 25.49 -6.13
N LEU A 39 3.06 26.50 -5.66
CA LEU A 39 2.64 27.66 -6.45
C LEU A 39 3.85 28.49 -6.90
N GLY A 40 4.77 28.79 -5.97
CA GLY A 40 5.98 29.56 -6.21
C GLY A 40 6.92 28.90 -7.21
N PHE A 41 7.08 27.57 -7.15
CA PHE A 41 7.88 26.83 -8.14
C PHE A 41 7.33 27.01 -9.56
N LEU A 42 6.01 26.87 -9.76
CA LEU A 42 5.38 27.09 -11.06
C LEU A 42 5.42 28.55 -11.48
N ALA A 43 5.26 29.49 -10.54
CA ALA A 43 5.37 30.92 -10.81
C ALA A 43 6.77 31.30 -11.32
N VAL A 44 7.83 30.82 -10.67
CA VAL A 44 9.22 31.05 -11.12
C VAL A 44 9.42 30.47 -12.52
N LEU A 45 8.99 29.23 -12.76
CA LEU A 45 9.14 28.57 -14.06
C LEU A 45 8.44 29.36 -15.18
N VAL A 46 7.17 29.74 -14.97
CA VAL A 46 6.38 30.48 -15.96
C VAL A 46 6.93 31.89 -16.18
N ILE A 47 7.36 32.58 -15.12
CA ILE A 47 7.95 33.93 -15.23
C ILE A 47 9.28 33.90 -15.97
N VAL A 48 10.17 32.95 -15.69
CA VAL A 48 11.43 32.79 -16.42
C VAL A 48 11.18 32.58 -17.92
N LEU A 49 10.18 31.75 -18.25
CA LEU A 49 9.80 31.46 -19.63
C LEU A 49 9.22 32.69 -20.33
N TRP A 50 8.39 33.46 -19.62
CA TRP A 50 7.80 34.70 -20.09
C TRP A 50 8.87 35.80 -20.27
N ILE A 51 9.80 35.99 -19.33
CA ILE A 51 10.91 36.97 -19.45
C ILE A 51 11.77 36.65 -20.68
N SER A 52 11.99 35.37 -20.96
CA SER A 52 12.80 34.93 -22.11
C SER A 52 12.14 35.22 -23.46
N SER A 53 10.82 35.41 -23.49
CA SER A 53 10.07 35.77 -24.71
C SER A 53 8.78 36.49 -24.31
N PRO A 54 8.88 37.79 -23.95
CA PRO A 54 7.74 38.55 -23.49
C PRO A 54 6.73 38.67 -24.62
N TYR A 55 5.49 38.23 -24.39
CA TYR A 55 4.40 38.53 -25.31
C TYR A 55 4.00 40.00 -25.13
N PRO A 56 3.98 40.82 -26.20
CA PRO A 56 3.69 42.25 -26.08
C PRO A 56 2.29 42.52 -25.49
N ASP A 57 1.36 41.57 -25.64
CA ASP A 57 -0.02 41.69 -25.21
C ASP A 57 -0.28 41.15 -23.78
N SER A 58 0.74 40.62 -23.10
CA SER A 58 0.59 40.00 -21.77
C SER A 58 1.66 40.49 -20.80
N GLY A 59 1.25 41.35 -19.87
CA GLY A 59 2.11 41.78 -18.75
C GLY A 59 2.41 40.65 -17.75
N PRO A 60 3.28 40.89 -16.76
CA PRO A 60 3.70 39.89 -15.78
C PRO A 60 2.53 39.31 -14.96
N GLY A 61 1.44 40.07 -14.80
CA GLY A 61 0.21 39.57 -14.18
C GLY A 61 -0.39 38.38 -14.93
N GLY A 62 -0.41 38.39 -16.26
CA GLY A 62 -0.90 37.27 -17.06
C GLY A 62 -0.10 35.99 -16.84
N ALA A 63 1.23 36.11 -16.74
CA ALA A 63 2.11 34.99 -16.42
C ALA A 63 1.85 34.41 -15.02
N LEU A 64 1.61 35.26 -14.01
CA LEU A 64 1.27 34.82 -12.66
C LEU A 64 -0.11 34.15 -12.59
N HIS A 65 -1.12 34.67 -13.32
CA HIS A 65 -2.42 34.02 -13.44
C HIS A 65 -2.31 32.64 -14.11
N LEU A 66 -1.49 32.51 -15.15
CA LEU A 66 -1.21 31.22 -15.78
C LEU A 66 -0.51 30.25 -14.83
N ALA A 67 0.43 30.71 -14.01
CA ALA A 67 1.09 29.87 -13.01
C ALA A 67 0.10 29.37 -11.94
N ALA A 68 -0.81 30.24 -11.46
CA ALA A 68 -1.87 29.85 -10.55
C ALA A 68 -2.85 28.86 -11.18
N GLY A 69 -3.26 29.11 -12.43
CA GLY A 69 -4.07 28.18 -13.22
C GLY A 69 -3.39 26.82 -13.39
N LEU A 70 -2.09 26.79 -13.72
CA LEU A 70 -1.33 25.56 -13.87
C LEU A 70 -1.20 24.79 -12.55
N TRP A 71 -1.04 25.49 -11.43
CA TRP A 71 -1.03 24.88 -10.10
C TRP A 71 -2.39 24.27 -9.74
N LEU A 72 -3.50 24.94 -10.07
CA LEU A 72 -4.85 24.41 -9.89
C LEU A 72 -5.08 23.21 -10.84
N LEU A 73 -4.70 23.31 -12.11
CA LEU A 73 -4.77 22.21 -13.07
C LEU A 73 -3.99 20.98 -12.58
N ALA A 74 -2.85 21.18 -11.89
CA ALA A 74 -2.10 20.10 -11.26
C ALA A 74 -2.85 19.39 -10.10
N HIS A 75 -4.00 19.90 -9.66
CA HIS A 75 -4.90 19.21 -8.73
C HIS A 75 -6.03 18.46 -9.43
N GLY A 76 -6.24 18.69 -10.73
CA GLY A 76 -7.42 18.19 -11.44
C GLY A 76 -8.47 19.25 -11.75
N THR A 77 -8.24 20.51 -11.41
CA THR A 77 -9.24 21.55 -11.67
C THR A 77 -9.32 21.87 -13.16
N GLU A 78 -10.52 22.00 -13.68
CA GLU A 78 -10.71 22.41 -15.06
C GLU A 78 -10.43 23.90 -15.23
N LEU A 79 -9.60 24.25 -16.21
CA LEU A 79 -9.40 25.63 -16.65
C LEU A 79 -10.32 25.93 -17.83
N VAL A 80 -10.96 27.09 -17.86
CA VAL A 80 -11.93 27.41 -18.91
C VAL A 80 -11.40 28.50 -19.84
N ARG A 81 -11.41 28.24 -21.16
CA ARG A 81 -11.17 29.27 -22.17
C ARG A 81 -12.51 29.85 -22.61
N TYR A 82 -12.72 31.13 -22.32
CA TYR A 82 -13.92 31.86 -22.73
C TYR A 82 -13.77 32.48 -24.12
N GLU A 83 -12.56 32.89 -24.48
CA GLU A 83 -12.25 33.45 -25.80
C GLU A 83 -12.05 32.33 -26.82
N THR A 84 -13.14 31.83 -27.40
CA THR A 84 -13.10 30.84 -28.49
C THR A 84 -13.76 31.39 -29.74
N LEU A 85 -13.31 30.96 -30.92
CA LEU A 85 -13.91 31.33 -32.21
C LEU A 85 -15.41 30.98 -32.30
N SER A 86 -15.85 29.98 -31.52
CA SER A 86 -17.24 29.53 -31.48
C SER A 86 -18.12 30.28 -30.48
N GLY A 87 -17.54 31.13 -29.63
CA GLY A 87 -18.22 31.78 -28.51
C GLY A 87 -18.63 30.83 -27.37
N VAL A 88 -18.39 29.52 -27.51
CA VAL A 88 -18.69 28.52 -26.48
C VAL A 88 -17.47 28.35 -25.57
N PRO A 89 -17.64 28.38 -24.23
CA PRO A 89 -16.54 28.08 -23.31
C PRO A 89 -15.93 26.70 -23.58
N ALA A 90 -14.60 26.64 -23.65
CA ALA A 90 -13.86 25.41 -23.94
C ALA A 90 -13.00 25.01 -22.72
N PRO A 91 -13.44 24.00 -21.92
CA PRO A 91 -12.68 23.54 -20.77
C PRO A 91 -11.39 22.82 -21.16
N VAL A 92 -10.42 22.84 -20.25
CA VAL A 92 -9.15 22.11 -20.26
C VAL A 92 -9.01 21.46 -18.89
N GLY A 93 -9.42 20.20 -18.81
CA GLY A 93 -9.38 19.37 -17.61
C GLY A 93 -8.39 18.20 -17.69
N VAL A 94 -7.65 18.04 -18.79
CA VAL A 94 -6.58 17.03 -18.84
C VAL A 94 -5.46 17.42 -17.90
N THR A 95 -5.32 16.62 -16.85
CA THR A 95 -4.41 16.90 -15.74
C THR A 95 -3.02 16.33 -16.02
N PRO A 96 -1.95 17.15 -16.07
CA PRO A 96 -0.60 16.63 -16.22
C PRO A 96 -0.19 15.88 -14.94
N LEU A 97 -0.26 14.54 -14.96
CA LEU A 97 -0.05 13.69 -13.80
C LEU A 97 1.32 13.88 -13.14
N LEU A 98 2.35 14.26 -13.89
CA LEU A 98 3.65 14.58 -13.30
C LEU A 98 3.59 15.85 -12.44
N LEU A 99 2.79 16.85 -12.85
CA LEU A 99 2.62 18.07 -12.06
C LEU A 99 1.87 17.81 -10.76
N VAL A 100 0.97 16.82 -10.72
CA VAL A 100 0.26 16.38 -9.49
C VAL A 100 1.25 15.91 -8.42
N ALA A 101 2.40 15.34 -8.83
CA ALA A 101 3.40 14.85 -7.90
C ALA A 101 3.95 15.97 -7.00
N LEU A 102 4.16 17.18 -7.52
CA LEU A 102 4.70 18.31 -6.76
C LEU A 102 3.84 18.68 -5.53
N PRO A 103 2.57 19.10 -5.68
CA PRO A 103 1.71 19.43 -4.54
C PRO A 103 1.50 18.23 -3.61
N ALA A 104 1.33 17.02 -4.16
CA ALA A 104 1.15 15.82 -3.36
C ALA A 104 2.38 15.48 -2.50
N LEU A 105 3.59 15.61 -3.04
CA LEU A 105 4.85 15.35 -2.33
C LEU A 105 5.12 16.39 -1.24
N LEU A 106 4.90 17.67 -1.54
CA LEU A 106 5.09 18.77 -0.59
C LEU A 106 4.11 18.65 0.58
N LEU A 107 2.84 18.40 0.30
CA LEU A 107 1.84 18.25 1.35
C LEU A 107 2.03 16.97 2.17
N ARG A 108 2.38 15.86 1.52
CA ARG A 108 2.76 14.62 2.21
C ARG A 108 3.97 14.83 3.12
N ARG A 109 4.96 15.62 2.69
CA ARG A 109 6.14 15.98 3.49
C ARG A 109 5.75 16.85 4.68
N ALA A 110 4.91 17.87 4.48
CA ALA A 110 4.40 18.72 5.56
C ALA A 110 3.64 17.89 6.62
N ALA A 111 2.75 17.00 6.18
CA ALA A 111 2.01 16.11 7.08
C ALA A 111 2.90 15.10 7.82
N ARG A 112 3.96 14.60 7.17
CA ARG A 112 4.97 13.76 7.83
C ARG A 112 5.75 14.52 8.89
N LEU A 113 6.23 15.72 8.57
CA LEU A 113 7.00 16.55 9.49
C LEU A 113 6.17 16.92 10.72
N GLY A 114 4.93 17.39 10.52
CA GLY A 114 4.02 17.68 11.63
C GLY A 114 3.63 16.46 12.46
N SER A 115 3.76 15.25 11.91
CA SER A 115 3.55 14.00 12.67
C SER A 115 4.79 13.54 13.44
N ALA A 116 5.99 13.90 12.99
CA ALA A 116 7.27 13.53 13.61
C ALA A 116 7.64 14.43 14.79
N SER A 117 7.23 15.71 14.77
CA SER A 117 7.45 16.67 15.84
C SER A 117 6.75 16.34 17.16
N GLY A 118 5.99 15.24 17.24
CA GLY A 118 5.35 14.77 18.47
C GLY A 118 5.78 13.38 18.92
N ASP A 119 6.74 12.71 18.26
CA ASP A 119 7.10 11.31 18.57
C ASP A 119 8.46 11.18 19.31
N GLY A 120 9.03 12.30 19.78
CA GLY A 120 10.39 12.39 20.32
C GLY A 120 10.58 12.09 21.81
N GLY A 121 9.61 11.48 22.51
CA GLY A 121 9.67 11.37 23.99
C GLY A 121 9.06 10.10 24.57
N GLY A 122 9.51 8.93 24.11
CA GLY A 122 8.95 7.66 24.57
C GLY A 122 9.84 6.43 24.40
N ASP A 123 11.15 6.58 24.57
CA ASP A 123 12.03 5.44 24.91
C ASP A 123 13.34 5.96 25.50
N GLY A 124 13.59 5.71 26.79
CA GLY A 124 14.86 6.05 27.43
C GLY A 124 14.77 6.47 28.90
N GLY A 125 14.75 5.47 29.79
CA GLY A 125 15.50 5.52 31.05
C GLY A 125 14.82 6.15 32.26
N ASP A 126 14.68 5.34 33.31
CA ASP A 126 14.61 5.80 34.69
C ASP A 126 15.73 6.82 34.96
N ALA A 127 15.35 8.08 35.18
CA ALA A 127 16.24 9.09 35.73
C ALA A 127 15.49 9.85 36.82
N ASP A 128 15.92 9.55 38.04
CA ASP A 128 15.57 10.18 39.30
C ASP A 128 15.88 11.69 39.30
N GLY A 129 15.04 12.45 40.00
CA GLY A 129 15.35 13.79 40.54
C GLY A 129 15.59 14.96 39.59
N GLY A 130 14.66 15.94 39.58
CA GLY A 130 14.98 17.33 39.24
C GLY A 130 13.84 18.12 38.62
N ASP A 131 13.33 19.11 39.35
CA ASP A 131 12.42 20.13 38.85
C ASP A 131 13.03 20.88 37.66
N ALA A 132 12.66 20.48 36.45
CA ALA A 132 12.85 21.26 35.24
C ALA A 132 11.50 21.38 34.52
N ASP A 133 11.02 22.63 34.39
CA ASP A 133 9.91 23.06 33.54
C ASP A 133 10.28 22.88 32.05
N GLY A 134 10.52 21.63 31.65
CA GLY A 134 10.81 21.20 30.29
C GLY A 134 9.51 20.85 29.60
N GLY A 135 9.15 21.64 28.58
CA GLY A 135 7.92 21.49 27.81
C GLY A 135 7.69 20.06 27.36
N ARG A 136 6.67 19.40 27.92
CA ARG A 136 6.12 18.16 27.39
C ARG A 136 5.75 18.41 25.94
N ASP A 137 6.50 17.85 24.99
CA ASP A 137 6.14 17.88 23.57
C ASP A 137 4.72 17.32 23.43
N GLU A 138 3.77 18.21 23.17
CA GLU A 138 2.36 17.85 23.09
C GLU A 138 2.14 17.03 21.81
N VAL A 139 2.04 15.71 21.98
CA VAL A 139 1.82 14.78 20.87
C VAL A 139 0.45 15.03 20.25
N LEU A 140 0.40 15.72 19.10
CA LEU A 140 -0.87 15.92 18.41
C LEU A 140 -1.45 14.60 17.90
N PRO A 141 -2.77 14.36 18.07
CA PRO A 141 -3.42 13.22 17.46
C PRO A 141 -3.32 13.31 15.93
N ALA A 142 -3.28 12.15 15.26
CA ALA A 142 -3.15 12.05 13.80
C ALA A 142 -4.19 12.89 13.05
N SER A 143 -5.43 12.92 13.56
CA SER A 143 -6.51 13.73 13.01
C SER A 143 -6.27 15.24 13.13
N ALA A 144 -5.64 15.70 14.21
CA ALA A 144 -5.33 17.12 14.39
C ALA A 144 -4.22 17.58 13.43
N VAL A 145 -3.15 16.80 13.28
CA VAL A 145 -2.08 17.09 12.29
C VAL A 145 -2.66 17.10 10.88
N PHE A 146 -3.43 16.06 10.52
CA PHE A 146 -4.10 15.96 9.22
C PHE A 146 -4.98 17.18 8.95
N SER A 147 -5.85 17.54 9.90
CA SER A 147 -6.81 18.64 9.73
C SER A 147 -6.13 20.00 9.68
N ALA A 148 -5.10 20.22 10.52
CA ALA A 148 -4.33 21.47 10.54
C ALA A 148 -3.56 21.67 9.23
N VAL A 149 -2.84 20.65 8.76
CA VAL A 149 -2.08 20.71 7.50
C VAL A 149 -3.02 20.89 6.30
N ALA A 150 -4.14 20.15 6.25
CA ALA A 150 -5.14 20.32 5.20
C ALA A 150 -5.76 21.73 5.22
N CYS A 151 -6.07 22.27 6.41
CA CYS A 151 -6.64 23.61 6.57
C CYS A 151 -5.72 24.68 5.97
N GLY A 152 -4.43 24.69 6.34
CA GLY A 152 -3.47 25.66 5.81
C GLY A 152 -3.28 25.56 4.29
N TYR A 153 -3.25 24.33 3.76
CA TYR A 153 -3.15 24.09 2.33
C TYR A 153 -4.39 24.60 1.56
N LEU A 154 -5.58 24.29 2.06
CA LEU A 154 -6.85 24.68 1.45
C LEU A 154 -7.09 26.18 1.53
N ALA A 155 -6.62 26.86 2.58
CA ALA A 155 -6.66 28.32 2.66
C ALA A 155 -5.89 28.96 1.50
N VAL A 156 -4.65 28.51 1.24
CA VAL A 156 -3.86 28.99 0.10
C VAL A 156 -4.49 28.58 -1.23
N GLY A 157 -5.02 27.36 -1.35
CA GLY A 157 -5.71 26.91 -2.56
C GLY A 157 -6.96 27.74 -2.89
N SER A 158 -7.71 28.15 -1.87
CA SER A 158 -8.87 29.04 -2.06
C SER A 158 -8.45 30.42 -2.56
N LEU A 159 -7.38 31.00 -1.99
CA LEU A 159 -6.82 32.26 -2.45
C LEU A 159 -6.29 32.16 -3.88
N ALA A 160 -5.61 31.06 -4.23
CA ALA A 160 -5.13 30.81 -5.58
C ALA A 160 -6.29 30.69 -6.59
N THR A 161 -7.41 30.08 -6.19
CA THR A 161 -8.63 29.97 -7.02
C THR A 161 -9.24 31.35 -7.28
N VAL A 162 -9.38 32.18 -6.25
CA VAL A 162 -9.88 33.56 -6.38
C VAL A 162 -8.93 34.39 -7.26
N TYR A 163 -7.62 34.25 -7.07
CA TYR A 163 -6.63 34.95 -7.88
C TYR A 163 -6.67 34.51 -9.35
N ALA A 164 -6.80 33.21 -9.62
CA ALA A 164 -6.89 32.68 -10.98
C ALA A 164 -8.16 33.14 -11.71
N ALA A 165 -9.24 33.47 -10.99
CA ALA A 165 -10.51 33.92 -11.58
C ALA A 165 -10.39 35.23 -12.39
N ALA A 166 -9.40 36.07 -12.09
CA ALA A 166 -9.13 37.31 -12.83
C ALA A 166 -8.20 37.10 -14.06
N GLY A 167 -7.72 35.88 -14.27
CA GLY A 167 -6.83 35.53 -15.38
C GLY A 167 -7.56 35.26 -16.70
N PRO A 168 -6.81 35.13 -17.80
CA PRO A 168 -7.38 34.83 -19.13
C PRO A 168 -7.96 33.41 -19.24
N MET A 169 -7.55 32.51 -18.34
CA MET A 169 -7.99 31.11 -18.32
C MET A 169 -8.32 30.71 -16.88
N PRO A 170 -9.43 31.22 -16.33
CA PRO A 170 -9.77 31.01 -14.93
C PRO A 170 -10.12 29.54 -14.66
N ALA A 171 -9.84 29.11 -13.43
CA ALA A 171 -10.25 27.78 -12.96
C ALA A 171 -11.73 27.76 -12.64
N ASP A 172 -12.43 26.68 -13.01
CA ASP A 172 -13.80 26.45 -12.59
C ASP A 172 -13.87 26.27 -11.07
N PRO A 173 -14.58 27.17 -10.33
CA PRO A 173 -14.64 27.11 -8.88
C PRO A 173 -15.25 25.82 -8.35
N LEU A 174 -16.22 25.23 -9.07
CA LEU A 174 -16.88 24.00 -8.63
C LEU A 174 -15.92 22.81 -8.77
N SER A 175 -15.22 22.71 -9.90
CA SER A 175 -14.15 21.74 -10.09
C SER A 175 -13.04 21.91 -9.04
N ALA A 176 -12.63 23.14 -8.74
CA ALA A 176 -11.63 23.43 -7.71
C ALA A 176 -12.07 22.99 -6.30
N ALA A 177 -13.34 23.21 -5.96
CA ALA A 177 -13.91 22.82 -4.66
C ALA A 177 -13.90 21.31 -4.41
N TRP A 178 -13.82 20.48 -5.45
CA TRP A 178 -13.73 19.03 -5.31
C TRP A 178 -12.29 18.52 -5.43
N HIS A 179 -11.56 18.94 -6.45
CA HIS A 179 -10.25 18.39 -6.80
C HIS A 179 -9.14 18.81 -5.83
N VAL A 180 -9.12 20.08 -5.40
CA VAL A 180 -8.08 20.56 -4.47
C VAL A 180 -8.19 19.86 -3.10
N PRO A 181 -9.37 19.76 -2.47
CA PRO A 181 -9.54 18.96 -1.26
C PRO A 181 -9.23 17.48 -1.44
N LEU A 182 -9.62 16.87 -2.56
CA LEU A 182 -9.35 15.45 -2.82
C LEU A 182 -7.85 15.15 -2.79
N VAL A 183 -7.06 15.90 -3.56
CA VAL A 183 -5.59 15.76 -3.59
C VAL A 183 -5.00 16.08 -2.22
N ALA A 184 -5.49 17.14 -1.56
CA ALA A 184 -4.99 17.55 -0.26
C ALA A 184 -5.18 16.47 0.81
N VAL A 185 -6.38 15.90 0.89
CA VAL A 185 -6.75 14.83 1.81
C VAL A 185 -5.91 13.57 1.55
N LEU A 186 -5.80 13.13 0.31
CA LEU A 186 -5.04 11.92 -0.02
C LEU A 186 -3.54 12.07 0.30
N ALA A 187 -2.95 13.21 -0.04
CA ALA A 187 -1.54 13.49 0.23
C ALA A 187 -1.25 13.67 1.74
N ALA A 188 -2.09 14.42 2.45
CA ALA A 188 -1.95 14.61 3.90
C ALA A 188 -2.15 13.29 4.66
N ALA A 189 -3.18 12.51 4.32
CA ALA A 189 -3.43 11.20 4.92
C ALA A 189 -2.26 10.24 4.67
N GLY A 190 -1.73 10.19 3.43
CA GLY A 190 -0.54 9.41 3.11
C GLY A 190 0.70 9.84 3.90
N GLY A 191 0.84 11.15 4.17
CA GLY A 191 1.90 11.71 4.98
C GLY A 191 1.83 11.24 6.43
N VAL A 192 0.69 11.48 7.09
CA VAL A 192 0.42 11.03 8.46
C VAL A 192 0.55 9.50 8.58
N TRP A 193 0.03 8.76 7.60
CA TRP A 193 0.11 7.30 7.57
C TRP A 193 1.57 6.81 7.57
N SER A 194 2.40 7.42 6.72
CA SER A 194 3.80 7.02 6.58
C SER A 194 4.66 7.37 7.80
N ALA A 195 4.32 8.44 8.53
CA ALA A 195 5.01 8.82 9.76
C ALA A 195 4.59 7.93 10.94
N LYS A 196 3.28 7.75 11.17
CA LYS A 196 2.76 7.06 12.36
C LYS A 196 2.56 5.54 12.17
N GLY A 197 3.32 4.92 11.27
CA GLY A 197 3.37 3.45 11.14
C GLY A 197 2.03 2.79 10.77
N ARG A 198 1.18 3.43 9.96
CA ARG A 198 -0.22 3.06 9.72
C ARG A 198 -1.06 3.28 10.99
N PRO A 199 -1.47 4.52 11.29
CA PRO A 199 -2.39 4.82 12.38
C PRO A 199 -3.79 4.37 11.96
N VAL A 200 -3.96 3.07 11.73
CA VAL A 200 -5.27 2.44 11.88
C VAL A 200 -5.51 2.45 13.37
N GLY A 201 -5.81 3.65 13.90
CA GLY A 201 -6.54 3.75 15.14
C GLY A 201 -7.81 2.90 15.02
N PRO A 202 -8.52 2.64 16.12
CA PRO A 202 -9.81 1.97 16.04
C PRO A 202 -10.65 2.68 14.97
N LEU A 203 -10.92 1.99 13.86
CA LEU A 203 -11.75 2.49 12.76
C LEU A 203 -13.00 3.14 13.39
N PRO A 204 -13.44 4.31 12.91
CA PRO A 204 -14.54 5.05 13.51
C PRO A 204 -15.71 4.12 13.83
N HIS A 205 -16.36 4.31 14.97
CA HIS A 205 -17.44 3.41 15.43
C HIS A 205 -18.61 3.30 14.43
N TRP A 206 -18.73 4.25 13.49
CA TRP A 206 -19.66 4.25 12.36
C TRP A 206 -19.35 3.18 11.29
N VAL A 207 -18.13 2.62 11.28
CA VAL A 207 -17.76 1.53 10.36
C VAL A 207 -18.21 0.20 10.97
N PRO A 208 -19.02 -0.61 10.25
CA PRO A 208 -19.52 -1.88 10.76
C PRO A 208 -18.38 -2.78 11.27
N GLY A 209 -18.55 -3.40 12.44
CA GLY A 209 -17.51 -4.21 13.08
C GLY A 209 -17.02 -5.40 12.23
N ALA A 210 -17.78 -5.83 11.23
CA ALA A 210 -17.36 -6.80 10.23
C ALA A 210 -16.27 -6.24 9.30
N VAL A 211 -16.40 -4.99 8.84
CA VAL A 211 -15.41 -4.30 7.99
C VAL A 211 -14.13 -4.03 8.78
N ARG A 212 -14.25 -3.68 10.07
CA ARG A 212 -13.08 -3.49 10.94
C ARG A 212 -12.25 -4.78 11.11
N ARG A 213 -12.93 -5.89 11.41
CA ARG A 213 -12.29 -7.21 11.53
C ARG A 213 -11.78 -7.73 10.19
N ALA A 214 -12.43 -7.36 9.09
CA ALA A 214 -11.95 -7.66 7.75
C ALA A 214 -10.64 -6.91 7.49
N ALA A 215 -10.61 -5.57 7.59
CA ALA A 215 -9.42 -4.75 7.32
C ALA A 215 -8.18 -5.15 8.14
N ALA A 216 -8.36 -5.64 9.37
CA ALA A 216 -7.28 -6.14 10.22
C ALA A 216 -6.68 -7.49 9.76
N ARG A 217 -7.29 -8.18 8.80
CA ARG A 217 -6.79 -9.50 8.38
C ARG A 217 -5.46 -9.38 7.60
N PRO A 218 -4.51 -10.30 7.84
CA PRO A 218 -3.19 -10.30 7.18
C PRO A 218 -3.22 -10.38 5.65
N ARG A 219 -4.35 -10.75 5.05
CA ARG A 219 -4.55 -10.89 3.60
C ARG A 219 -4.64 -9.56 2.84
N TYR A 220 -5.15 -8.50 3.45
CA TYR A 220 -5.34 -7.20 2.80
C TYR A 220 -4.02 -6.52 2.38
N PRO A 221 -2.98 -6.43 3.23
CA PRO A 221 -1.70 -5.85 2.81
C PRO A 221 -1.03 -6.67 1.70
N LEU A 222 -1.21 -8.00 1.69
CA LEU A 222 -0.70 -8.86 0.63
C LEU A 222 -1.46 -8.62 -0.69
N ALA A 223 -2.79 -8.54 -0.65
CA ALA A 223 -3.60 -8.23 -1.82
C ALA A 223 -3.30 -6.83 -2.37
N LEU A 224 -3.08 -5.84 -1.50
CA LEU A 224 -2.65 -4.50 -1.92
C LEU A 224 -1.30 -4.54 -2.65
N ARG A 225 -0.32 -5.29 -2.13
CA ARG A 225 0.99 -5.48 -2.79
C ARG A 225 0.85 -6.22 -4.13
N ALA A 226 0.00 -7.24 -4.18
CA ALA A 226 -0.25 -8.00 -5.41
C ALA A 226 -0.92 -7.12 -6.48
N GLY A 227 -1.96 -6.37 -6.11
CA GLY A 227 -2.62 -5.43 -7.01
C GLY A 227 -1.71 -4.29 -7.47
N ALA A 228 -0.89 -3.74 -6.58
CA ALA A 228 0.12 -2.74 -6.92
C ALA A 228 1.18 -3.31 -7.89
N ALA A 229 1.62 -4.56 -7.71
CA ALA A 229 2.53 -5.22 -8.65
C ALA A 229 1.89 -5.36 -10.04
N GLY A 230 0.61 -5.77 -10.11
CA GLY A 230 -0.13 -5.82 -11.37
C GLY A 230 -0.23 -4.45 -12.06
N ALA A 231 -0.60 -3.41 -11.31
CA ALA A 231 -0.69 -2.05 -11.83
C ALA A 231 0.66 -1.54 -12.34
N LEU A 232 1.76 -1.83 -11.63
CA LEU A 232 3.12 -1.47 -12.06
C LEU A 232 3.52 -2.19 -13.37
N VAL A 233 3.12 -3.45 -13.56
CA VAL A 233 3.37 -4.16 -14.83
C VAL A 233 2.56 -3.53 -15.97
N LEU A 234 1.30 -3.16 -15.73
CA LEU A 234 0.47 -2.46 -16.73
C LEU A 234 1.08 -1.10 -17.11
N LEU A 235 1.51 -0.32 -16.13
CA LEU A 235 2.17 0.97 -16.37
C LEU A 235 3.53 0.80 -17.05
N GLY A 236 4.33 -0.20 -16.66
CA GLY A 236 5.59 -0.53 -17.33
C GLY A 236 5.37 -0.90 -18.80
N GLY A 237 4.37 -1.74 -19.08
CA GLY A 237 4.00 -2.09 -20.45
C GLY A 237 3.46 -0.89 -21.24
N GLY A 238 2.64 -0.04 -20.63
CA GLY A 238 2.19 1.22 -21.23
C GLY A 238 3.35 2.15 -21.59
N ALA A 239 4.35 2.27 -20.71
CA ALA A 239 5.55 3.05 -20.97
C ALA A 239 6.40 2.48 -22.11
N LEU A 240 6.54 1.15 -22.19
CA LEU A 240 7.22 0.50 -23.31
C LEU A 240 6.49 0.74 -24.63
N ILE A 241 5.16 0.64 -24.65
CA ILE A 241 4.35 0.89 -25.85
C ILE A 241 4.53 2.34 -26.30
N VAL A 242 4.41 3.31 -25.39
CA VAL A 242 4.60 4.74 -25.71
C VAL A 242 6.02 5.02 -26.19
N GLY A 243 7.03 4.48 -25.53
CA GLY A 243 8.42 4.65 -25.94
C GLY A 243 8.69 4.08 -27.33
N ALA A 244 8.19 2.89 -27.63
CA ALA A 244 8.30 2.27 -28.94
C ALA A 244 7.56 3.09 -30.01
N SER A 245 6.35 3.58 -29.71
CA SER A 245 5.57 4.41 -30.61
C SER A 245 6.25 5.76 -30.89
N LEU A 246 6.82 6.43 -29.88
CA LEU A 246 7.59 7.66 -30.06
C LEU A 246 8.85 7.46 -30.90
N ALA A 247 9.54 6.33 -30.71
CA ALA A 247 10.72 5.99 -31.51
C ALA A 247 10.36 5.70 -32.97
N TRP A 248 9.24 5.01 -33.19
CA TRP A 248 8.74 4.67 -34.53
C TRP A 248 8.29 5.91 -35.32
N HIS A 249 7.66 6.88 -34.64
CA HIS A 249 7.13 8.12 -35.24
C HIS A 249 8.02 9.33 -34.94
N ALA A 250 9.33 9.12 -34.79
CA ALA A 250 10.25 10.18 -34.35
C ALA A 250 10.29 11.38 -35.31
N ALA A 251 10.15 11.13 -36.62
CA ALA A 251 10.14 12.18 -37.64
C ALA A 251 8.88 13.05 -37.53
N GLU A 252 7.71 12.45 -37.36
CA GLU A 252 6.42 13.14 -37.21
C GLU A 252 6.36 13.93 -35.89
N VAL A 253 6.90 13.35 -34.81
CA VAL A 253 7.03 14.00 -33.50
C VAL A 253 7.94 15.23 -33.61
N GLN A 254 9.09 15.10 -34.29
CA GLN A 254 10.03 16.20 -34.50
C GLN A 254 9.42 17.31 -35.38
N ALA A 255 8.79 16.93 -36.49
CA ALA A 255 8.14 17.88 -37.40
C ALA A 255 7.03 18.64 -36.68
N SER A 256 6.21 17.94 -35.89
CA SER A 256 5.19 18.57 -35.05
C SER A 256 5.82 19.54 -34.05
N PHE A 257 6.84 19.13 -33.31
CA PHE A 257 7.53 20.00 -32.33
C PHE A 257 8.09 21.29 -32.95
N LEU A 258 8.76 21.19 -34.11
CA LEU A 258 9.34 22.34 -34.79
C LEU A 258 8.28 23.26 -35.40
N ALA A 259 7.12 22.73 -35.78
CA ALA A 259 6.01 23.52 -36.33
C ALA A 259 5.25 24.34 -35.28
N LEU A 260 5.26 23.94 -33.99
CA LEU A 260 4.52 24.67 -32.94
C LEU A 260 5.13 26.04 -32.61
N THR A 261 6.46 26.17 -32.67
CA THR A 261 7.13 27.39 -32.22
C THR A 261 8.55 27.54 -32.78
N GLY A 262 8.82 28.73 -33.32
CA GLY A 262 10.16 29.14 -33.77
C GLY A 262 11.07 29.62 -32.63
N VAL A 263 10.50 30.06 -31.50
CA VAL A 263 11.26 30.61 -30.36
C VAL A 263 11.69 29.53 -29.37
N TRP A 264 12.90 29.69 -28.80
CA TRP A 264 13.50 28.74 -27.85
C TRP A 264 12.69 28.58 -26.56
N SER A 265 12.18 29.67 -25.99
CA SER A 265 11.29 29.64 -24.82
C SER A 265 10.05 28.77 -25.08
N GLY A 266 9.39 28.95 -26.23
CA GLY A 266 8.26 28.12 -26.63
C GLY A 266 8.64 26.64 -26.73
N ARG A 267 9.82 26.32 -27.29
CA ARG A 267 10.31 24.94 -27.37
C ARG A 267 10.52 24.32 -25.99
N PHE A 268 11.08 25.06 -25.04
CA PHE A 268 11.18 24.63 -23.65
C PHE A 268 9.80 24.45 -23.01
N ALA A 269 8.84 25.35 -23.27
CA ALA A 269 7.47 25.23 -22.80
C ALA A 269 6.81 23.91 -23.26
N VAL A 270 6.89 23.64 -24.56
CA VAL A 270 6.32 22.44 -25.17
C VAL A 270 7.01 21.19 -24.67
N LEU A 271 8.34 21.22 -24.51
CA LEU A 271 9.09 20.09 -23.96
C LEU A 271 8.70 19.80 -22.51
N LEU A 272 8.63 20.83 -21.66
CA LEU A 272 8.20 20.69 -20.26
C LEU A 272 6.76 20.16 -20.16
N LEU A 273 5.86 20.63 -21.03
CA LEU A 273 4.49 20.13 -21.10
C LEU A 273 4.44 18.67 -21.57
N ALA A 274 5.21 18.30 -22.58
CA ALA A 274 5.31 16.91 -23.04
C ALA A 274 5.84 16.00 -21.93
N VAL A 275 6.87 16.43 -21.20
CA VAL A 275 7.40 15.69 -20.05
C VAL A 275 6.34 15.59 -18.94
N ALA A 276 5.59 16.66 -18.68
CA ALA A 276 4.53 16.67 -17.69
C ALA A 276 3.37 15.69 -18.03
N LEU A 277 3.14 15.46 -19.32
CA LEU A 277 2.12 14.56 -19.86
C LEU A 277 2.62 13.12 -20.09
N LEU A 278 3.92 12.82 -19.96
CA LEU A 278 4.44 11.46 -20.11
C LEU A 278 3.68 10.43 -19.25
N PRO A 279 3.40 10.65 -17.95
CA PRO A 279 2.65 9.67 -17.17
C PRO A 279 1.20 9.51 -17.64
N ASN A 280 0.59 10.54 -18.25
CA ASN A 280 -0.71 10.38 -18.90
C ASN A 280 -0.59 9.43 -20.08
N ALA A 281 0.37 9.65 -20.97
CA ALA A 281 0.60 8.78 -22.12
C ALA A 281 0.84 7.33 -21.70
N VAL A 282 1.57 7.09 -20.60
CA VAL A 282 1.77 5.75 -20.03
C VAL A 282 0.44 5.09 -19.63
N VAL A 283 -0.45 5.82 -18.95
CA VAL A 283 -1.79 5.31 -18.58
C VAL A 283 -2.63 5.04 -19.83
N TRP A 284 -2.51 5.88 -20.86
CA TRP A 284 -3.20 5.70 -22.13
C TRP A 284 -2.70 4.46 -22.88
N GLY A 285 -1.39 4.23 -22.91
CA GLY A 285 -0.78 3.02 -23.45
C GLY A 285 -1.21 1.76 -22.70
N ALA A 286 -1.34 1.84 -21.37
CA ALA A 286 -1.88 0.74 -20.56
C ALA A 286 -3.36 0.47 -20.89
N ALA A 287 -4.18 1.50 -21.05
CA ALA A 287 -5.59 1.37 -21.45
C ALA A 287 -5.74 0.79 -22.87
N TYR A 288 -4.84 1.16 -23.78
CA TYR A 288 -4.72 0.56 -25.11
C TYR A 288 -4.40 -0.93 -25.02
N ALA A 289 -3.37 -1.33 -24.27
CA ALA A 289 -3.01 -2.73 -24.09
C ALA A 289 -4.12 -3.58 -23.45
N LEU A 290 -4.94 -2.96 -22.58
CA LEU A 290 -6.08 -3.61 -21.94
C LEU A 290 -7.24 -3.89 -22.90
N GLY A 291 -7.30 -3.21 -24.05
CA GLY A 291 -8.38 -3.32 -25.04
C GLY A 291 -9.28 -2.10 -25.16
N PRO A 292 -9.82 -1.50 -24.07
CA PRO A 292 -10.72 -0.35 -24.15
C PRO A 292 -10.13 0.87 -24.85
N GLY A 293 -8.81 1.04 -24.82
CA GLY A 293 -8.17 2.17 -25.49
C GLY A 293 -8.40 3.50 -24.82
N PHE A 294 -8.37 4.57 -25.62
CA PHE A 294 -8.60 5.93 -25.17
C PHE A 294 -9.32 6.76 -26.24
N ALA A 295 -10.15 7.69 -25.77
CA ALA A 295 -10.88 8.61 -26.62
C ALA A 295 -10.00 9.80 -27.03
N LEU A 296 -10.08 10.17 -28.30
CA LEU A 296 -9.37 11.28 -28.92
C LEU A 296 -10.34 12.36 -29.41
N GLY A 297 -11.54 12.37 -28.83
CA GLY A 297 -12.64 13.25 -29.17
C GLY A 297 -13.96 12.49 -29.35
N ALA A 298 -15.05 13.23 -29.56
CA ALA A 298 -16.39 12.68 -29.73
C ALA A 298 -16.43 11.79 -30.99
N GLY A 299 -16.45 10.46 -30.78
CA GLY A 299 -16.51 9.47 -31.85
C GLY A 299 -15.16 9.01 -32.41
N ALA A 300 -14.04 9.43 -31.83
CA ALA A 300 -12.71 8.94 -32.21
C ALA A 300 -12.06 8.17 -31.06
N THR A 301 -11.80 6.88 -31.25
CA THR A 301 -11.24 6.01 -30.20
C THR A 301 -10.13 5.12 -30.74
N ALA A 302 -8.95 5.19 -30.14
CA ALA A 302 -7.81 4.36 -30.49
C ALA A 302 -7.81 3.09 -29.63
N THR A 303 -7.93 1.93 -30.27
CA THR A 303 -7.90 0.60 -29.62
C THR A 303 -6.90 -0.32 -30.34
N PRO A 304 -6.44 -1.41 -29.72
CA PRO A 304 -5.56 -2.39 -30.39
C PRO A 304 -6.21 -3.07 -31.59
N LEU A 305 -7.55 -3.14 -31.62
CA LEU A 305 -8.33 -3.72 -32.71
C LEU A 305 -8.59 -2.74 -33.86
N GLY A 306 -8.30 -1.46 -33.67
CA GLY A 306 -8.42 -0.43 -34.70
C GLY A 306 -8.61 0.96 -34.13
N PHE A 307 -8.41 1.93 -35.01
CA PHE A 307 -8.70 3.34 -34.76
C PHE A 307 -9.84 3.78 -35.67
N ALA A 308 -11.00 4.04 -35.06
CA ALA A 308 -12.18 4.51 -35.74
C ALA A 308 -12.43 5.99 -35.43
N GLY A 309 -12.92 6.73 -36.43
CA GLY A 309 -13.28 8.15 -36.36
C GLY A 309 -12.16 9.09 -36.82
N ALA A 310 -12.52 10.35 -37.07
CA ALA A 310 -11.59 11.41 -37.44
C ALA A 310 -11.37 12.34 -36.23
N PRO A 311 -10.22 12.23 -35.52
CA PRO A 311 -10.01 12.98 -34.29
C PRO A 311 -9.62 14.44 -34.62
N ALA A 312 -10.26 15.42 -33.97
CA ALA A 312 -9.91 16.83 -34.12
C ALA A 312 -8.77 17.22 -33.17
N LEU A 313 -7.57 16.68 -33.40
CA LEU A 313 -6.46 16.79 -32.45
C LEU A 313 -5.69 18.10 -32.55
N PRO A 314 -5.27 18.69 -31.42
CA PRO A 314 -4.27 19.74 -31.46
C PRO A 314 -2.97 19.18 -32.03
N ARG A 315 -2.27 20.00 -32.81
CA ARG A 315 -0.90 19.68 -33.22
C ARG A 315 -0.04 19.68 -31.95
N PHE A 316 0.34 18.50 -31.47
CA PHE A 316 1.13 18.33 -30.27
C PHE A 316 2.05 17.11 -30.42
N PRO A 317 3.34 17.21 -30.05
CA PRO A 317 4.32 16.16 -30.35
C PRO A 317 3.93 14.76 -29.85
N LEU A 318 3.38 14.62 -28.64
CA LEU A 318 2.99 13.30 -28.13
C LEU A 318 1.82 12.67 -28.93
N LEU A 319 0.97 13.49 -29.55
CA LEU A 319 -0.15 13.00 -30.36
C LEU A 319 0.28 12.61 -31.78
N ALA A 320 1.45 13.05 -32.23
CA ALA A 320 2.01 12.63 -33.52
C ALA A 320 2.41 11.15 -33.54
N ALA A 321 2.57 10.53 -32.36
CA ALA A 321 2.93 9.12 -32.22
C ALA A 321 1.71 8.17 -32.08
N LEU A 322 0.50 8.70 -32.28
CA LEU A 322 -0.72 7.89 -32.25
C LEU A 322 -0.73 6.82 -33.36
N PRO A 323 -1.42 5.68 -33.12
CA PRO A 323 -1.57 4.68 -34.17
C PRO A 323 -2.27 5.29 -35.40
N PRO A 324 -1.92 4.84 -36.62
CA PRO A 324 -2.60 5.30 -37.83
C PRO A 324 -4.08 4.88 -37.82
N GLU A 325 -4.91 5.63 -38.53
CA GLU A 325 -6.33 5.29 -38.73
C GLU A 325 -6.47 3.97 -39.50
N GLY A 326 -7.42 3.12 -39.10
CA GLY A 326 -7.67 1.84 -39.75
C GLY A 326 -7.79 0.64 -38.79
N PRO A 327 -7.91 -0.58 -39.35
CA PRO A 327 -8.01 -1.80 -38.56
C PRO A 327 -6.71 -2.12 -37.82
N GLY A 328 -6.84 -2.79 -36.68
CA GLY A 328 -5.70 -3.30 -35.92
C GLY A 328 -4.86 -4.30 -36.72
N THR A 329 -3.58 -4.38 -36.38
CA THR A 329 -2.63 -5.34 -36.94
C THR A 329 -2.27 -6.40 -35.90
N LEU A 330 -1.62 -7.49 -36.32
CA LEU A 330 -1.11 -8.48 -35.36
C LEU A 330 -0.14 -7.84 -34.34
N LEU A 331 0.61 -6.82 -34.76
CA LEU A 331 1.53 -6.07 -33.90
C LEU A 331 0.78 -5.30 -32.81
N THR A 332 -0.34 -4.64 -33.15
CA THR A 332 -1.16 -3.93 -32.15
C THR A 332 -1.87 -4.92 -31.23
N CYS A 333 -2.30 -6.07 -31.74
CA CYS A 333 -2.86 -7.16 -30.94
C CYS A 333 -1.83 -7.77 -29.96
N ALA A 334 -0.54 -7.76 -30.29
CA ALA A 334 0.52 -8.26 -29.40
C ALA A 334 0.59 -7.50 -28.06
N THR A 335 0.07 -6.27 -28.01
CA THR A 335 -0.03 -5.49 -26.75
C THR A 335 -0.87 -6.18 -25.67
N ALA A 336 -1.77 -7.09 -26.05
CA ALA A 336 -2.55 -7.93 -25.12
C ALA A 336 -1.66 -8.86 -24.26
N GLY A 337 -0.38 -9.04 -24.58
CA GLY A 337 0.57 -9.73 -23.71
C GLY A 337 0.82 -9.01 -22.37
N VAL A 338 0.76 -7.67 -22.36
CA VAL A 338 0.99 -6.85 -21.15
C VAL A 338 -0.01 -7.17 -20.03
N PRO A 339 -1.35 -7.17 -20.26
CA PRO A 339 -2.29 -7.54 -19.21
C PRO A 339 -2.17 -8.98 -18.71
N VAL A 340 -1.76 -9.91 -19.58
CA VAL A 340 -1.48 -11.30 -19.17
C VAL A 340 -0.32 -11.32 -18.16
N LEU A 341 0.80 -10.67 -18.47
CA LEU A 341 1.95 -10.55 -17.55
C LEU A 341 1.56 -9.89 -16.23
N ALA A 342 0.70 -8.86 -16.27
CA ALA A 342 0.20 -8.22 -15.06
C ALA A 342 -0.58 -9.19 -14.18
N GLY A 343 -1.45 -10.01 -14.77
CA GLY A 343 -2.19 -11.04 -14.06
C GLY A 343 -1.31 -12.15 -13.48
N LEU A 344 -0.27 -12.59 -14.21
CA LEU A 344 0.75 -13.52 -13.69
C LEU A 344 1.45 -12.92 -12.46
N ALA A 345 1.83 -11.63 -12.52
CA ALA A 345 2.46 -10.94 -11.40
C ALA A 345 1.53 -10.86 -10.17
N VAL A 346 0.25 -10.54 -10.37
CA VAL A 346 -0.75 -10.55 -9.27
C VAL A 346 -0.83 -11.93 -8.62
N GLY A 347 -0.95 -13.00 -9.42
CA GLY A 347 -1.01 -14.38 -8.92
C GLY A 347 0.27 -14.80 -8.16
N TRP A 348 1.44 -14.45 -8.69
CA TRP A 348 2.73 -14.74 -8.08
C TRP A 348 2.93 -14.02 -6.73
N PHE A 349 2.50 -12.76 -6.63
CA PHE A 349 2.55 -12.04 -5.35
C PHE A 349 1.52 -12.56 -4.36
N ALA A 350 0.33 -12.97 -4.82
CA ALA A 350 -0.72 -13.52 -3.97
C ALA A 350 -0.33 -14.84 -3.29
N VAL A 351 0.54 -15.65 -3.92
CA VAL A 351 0.96 -16.97 -3.41
C VAL A 351 2.07 -16.93 -2.35
N ARG A 352 2.60 -15.74 -2.01
CA ARG A 352 3.75 -15.61 -1.08
C ARG A 352 3.50 -16.20 0.31
N ARG A 353 2.24 -16.32 0.76
CA ARG A 353 1.86 -16.94 2.05
C ARG A 353 1.24 -18.33 1.92
N ALA A 354 1.44 -19.01 0.78
CA ALA A 354 0.79 -20.29 0.50
C ALA A 354 0.95 -21.37 1.59
N ARG A 355 2.06 -21.38 2.33
CA ARG A 355 2.28 -22.39 3.41
C ARG A 355 1.47 -22.13 4.69
N GLU A 356 0.92 -20.94 4.86
CA GLU A 356 0.23 -20.50 6.08
C GLU A 356 -1.30 -20.51 5.94
N VAL A 357 -1.83 -20.67 4.73
CA VAL A 357 -3.23 -20.41 4.40
C VAL A 357 -3.84 -21.55 3.57
N ARG A 358 -5.17 -21.63 3.50
CA ARG A 358 -5.83 -22.62 2.64
C ARG A 358 -5.83 -22.19 1.17
N TYR A 359 -6.02 -23.13 0.24
CA TYR A 359 -6.20 -22.87 -1.20
C TYR A 359 -7.22 -21.76 -1.49
N ARG A 360 -8.40 -21.84 -0.85
CA ARG A 360 -9.48 -20.85 -1.00
C ARG A 360 -9.02 -19.45 -0.60
N GLU A 361 -8.19 -19.33 0.43
CA GLU A 361 -7.71 -18.03 0.90
C GLU A 361 -6.69 -17.43 -0.06
N THR A 362 -5.86 -18.26 -0.70
CA THR A 362 -4.93 -17.84 -1.75
C THR A 362 -5.68 -17.39 -3.02
N ALA A 363 -6.74 -18.09 -3.40
CA ALA A 363 -7.60 -17.66 -4.51
C ALA A 363 -8.29 -16.32 -4.19
N LEU A 364 -8.79 -16.14 -2.96
CA LEU A 364 -9.39 -14.88 -2.52
C LEU A 364 -8.37 -13.73 -2.45
N THR A 365 -7.11 -13.97 -2.06
CA THR A 365 -6.07 -12.93 -2.07
C THR A 365 -5.71 -12.51 -3.49
N ALA A 366 -5.63 -13.46 -4.42
CA ALA A 366 -5.42 -13.19 -5.85
C ALA A 366 -6.60 -12.38 -6.44
N ALA A 367 -7.84 -12.78 -6.16
CA ALA A 367 -9.03 -12.05 -6.62
C ALA A 367 -9.11 -10.62 -6.03
N LEU A 368 -8.80 -10.46 -4.74
CA LEU A 368 -8.72 -9.13 -4.11
C LEU A 368 -7.56 -8.31 -4.69
N GLY A 369 -6.43 -8.92 -5.02
CA GLY A 369 -5.31 -8.27 -5.71
C GLY A 369 -5.69 -7.78 -7.10
N ALA A 370 -6.41 -8.60 -7.88
CA ALA A 370 -6.97 -8.20 -9.17
C ALA A 370 -7.94 -7.02 -9.03
N LEU A 371 -8.81 -7.04 -8.02
CA LEU A 371 -9.72 -5.93 -7.72
C LEU A 371 -8.96 -4.64 -7.40
N VAL A 372 -7.92 -4.73 -6.56
CA VAL A 372 -7.05 -3.58 -6.26
C VAL A 372 -6.39 -3.06 -7.54
N CYS A 373 -5.87 -3.93 -8.41
CA CYS A 373 -5.28 -3.54 -9.69
C CYS A 373 -6.30 -2.79 -10.57
N GLY A 374 -7.51 -3.32 -10.71
CA GLY A 374 -8.59 -2.68 -11.47
C GLY A 374 -8.97 -1.31 -10.92
N LEU A 375 -9.09 -1.17 -9.59
CA LEU A 375 -9.40 0.10 -8.95
C LEU A 375 -8.27 1.14 -9.10
N LEU A 376 -7.00 0.70 -8.99
CA LEU A 376 -5.85 1.57 -9.22
C LEU A 376 -5.83 2.08 -10.67
N MET A 377 -6.03 1.20 -11.64
CA MET A 377 -6.08 1.60 -13.06
C MET A 377 -7.28 2.46 -13.39
N ALA A 378 -8.45 2.22 -12.78
CA ALA A 378 -9.62 3.08 -12.91
C ALA A 378 -9.34 4.50 -12.41
N GLY A 379 -8.74 4.63 -11.22
CA GLY A 379 -8.39 5.93 -10.64
C GLY A 379 -7.34 6.68 -11.46
N LEU A 380 -6.30 5.97 -11.94
CA LEU A 380 -5.30 6.55 -12.83
C LEU A 380 -5.87 6.96 -14.18
N ALA A 381 -6.76 6.14 -14.77
CA ALA A 381 -7.45 6.46 -16.01
C ALA A 381 -8.36 7.69 -15.86
N ALA A 382 -9.11 7.78 -14.76
CA ALA A 382 -9.92 8.96 -14.45
C ALA A 382 -9.05 10.22 -14.36
N ALA A 383 -7.94 10.16 -13.61
CA ALA A 383 -7.03 11.28 -13.45
C ALA A 383 -6.25 11.64 -14.74
N ALA A 384 -6.04 10.67 -15.64
CA ALA A 384 -5.38 10.86 -16.94
C ALA A 384 -6.34 11.27 -18.06
N SER A 385 -7.62 11.44 -17.76
CA SER A 385 -8.69 11.82 -18.69
C SER A 385 -9.28 13.16 -18.30
N GLY A 386 -9.84 13.88 -19.26
CA GLY A 386 -10.51 15.15 -19.01
C GLY A 386 -10.87 15.83 -20.33
N PRO A 387 -11.73 16.86 -20.31
CA PRO A 387 -12.02 17.61 -21.52
C PRO A 387 -10.79 18.40 -21.99
N LEU A 388 -10.57 18.47 -23.31
CA LEU A 388 -9.64 19.43 -23.92
C LEU A 388 -10.35 20.54 -24.69
N GLY A 389 -11.67 20.52 -24.72
CA GLY A 389 -12.51 21.55 -25.30
C GLY A 389 -13.99 21.19 -25.16
N SER A 390 -14.84 21.87 -25.91
CA SER A 390 -16.27 21.55 -25.98
C SER A 390 -16.58 20.58 -27.12
N ARG A 391 -17.74 19.93 -27.06
CA ARG A 391 -18.26 19.01 -28.10
C ARG A 391 -17.25 17.93 -28.51
N GLY A 392 -16.60 18.10 -29.66
CA GLY A 392 -15.65 17.18 -30.25
C GLY A 392 -14.46 16.84 -29.36
N LEU A 393 -14.11 17.70 -28.39
CA LEU A 393 -13.01 17.45 -27.43
C LEU A 393 -13.49 17.38 -25.97
N ALA A 394 -14.79 17.11 -25.75
CA ALA A 394 -15.34 16.96 -24.41
C ALA A 394 -14.88 15.68 -23.71
N SER A 395 -14.57 14.63 -24.47
CA SER A 395 -14.07 13.35 -23.96
C SER A 395 -12.67 13.08 -24.52
N PHE A 396 -11.64 13.27 -23.71
CA PHE A 396 -10.25 13.02 -24.08
C PHE A 396 -9.56 12.15 -23.04
N GLY A 397 -9.03 11.00 -23.48
CA GLY A 397 -8.37 10.00 -22.65
C GLY A 397 -9.15 8.71 -22.39
N PRO A 398 -8.59 7.81 -21.57
CA PRO A 398 -9.17 6.50 -21.28
C PRO A 398 -10.52 6.60 -20.56
N VAL A 399 -11.44 5.72 -20.91
CA VAL A 399 -12.71 5.59 -20.18
C VAL A 399 -12.46 4.84 -18.88
N TRP A 400 -12.46 5.55 -17.76
CA TRP A 400 -11.99 5.05 -16.46
C TRP A 400 -12.61 3.72 -16.01
N TRP A 401 -13.93 3.58 -16.14
CA TRP A 401 -14.64 2.37 -15.71
C TRP A 401 -14.34 1.18 -16.62
N ALA A 402 -14.18 1.42 -17.92
CA ALA A 402 -13.85 0.38 -18.90
C ALA A 402 -12.41 -0.10 -18.69
N THR A 403 -11.47 0.83 -18.52
CA THR A 403 -10.06 0.53 -18.21
C THR A 403 -9.94 -0.25 -16.89
N GLY A 404 -10.66 0.16 -15.85
CA GLY A 404 -10.68 -0.54 -14.56
C GLY A 404 -11.27 -1.95 -14.64
N ALA A 405 -12.43 -2.09 -15.31
CA ALA A 405 -13.09 -3.38 -15.50
C ALA A 405 -12.22 -4.34 -16.33
N ALA A 406 -11.60 -3.83 -17.41
CA ALA A 406 -10.68 -4.60 -18.23
C ALA A 406 -9.45 -5.03 -17.42
N ALA A 407 -8.83 -4.13 -16.65
CA ALA A 407 -7.70 -4.45 -15.79
C ALA A 407 -8.05 -5.52 -14.75
N PHE A 408 -9.23 -5.43 -14.14
CA PHE A 408 -9.74 -6.45 -13.23
C PHE A 408 -9.90 -7.80 -13.92
N ALA A 409 -10.60 -7.85 -15.07
CA ALA A 409 -10.87 -9.09 -15.79
C ALA A 409 -9.59 -9.77 -16.28
N TRP A 410 -8.71 -9.01 -16.93
CA TRP A 410 -7.43 -9.49 -17.45
C TRP A 410 -6.49 -10.00 -16.38
N THR A 411 -6.50 -9.39 -15.19
CA THR A 411 -5.62 -9.84 -14.10
C THR A 411 -6.22 -11.00 -13.34
N LEU A 412 -7.54 -11.02 -13.10
CA LEU A 412 -8.23 -12.09 -12.38
C LEU A 412 -8.08 -13.44 -13.07
N LEU A 413 -8.26 -13.46 -14.41
CA LEU A 413 -8.28 -14.67 -15.22
C LEU A 413 -7.01 -15.54 -15.06
N PRO A 414 -5.78 -15.01 -15.19
CA PRO A 414 -4.55 -15.75 -14.92
C PRO A 414 -4.12 -15.75 -13.44
N ALA A 415 -4.45 -14.72 -12.64
CA ALA A 415 -3.96 -14.62 -11.26
C ALA A 415 -4.46 -15.77 -10.37
N VAL A 416 -5.74 -16.13 -10.48
CA VAL A 416 -6.34 -17.18 -9.65
C VAL A 416 -5.76 -18.57 -10.00
N PRO A 417 -5.74 -19.01 -11.27
CA PRO A 417 -5.11 -20.27 -11.65
C PRO A 417 -3.64 -20.35 -11.26
N VAL A 418 -2.85 -19.30 -11.52
CA VAL A 418 -1.42 -19.29 -11.17
C VAL A 418 -1.22 -19.39 -9.66
N ALA A 419 -1.98 -18.62 -8.87
CA ALA A 419 -1.85 -18.65 -7.43
C ALA A 419 -2.22 -20.02 -6.86
N VAL A 420 -3.29 -20.66 -7.36
CA VAL A 420 -3.72 -22.00 -6.92
C VAL A 420 -2.76 -23.09 -7.40
N ALA A 421 -2.28 -23.02 -8.64
CA ALA A 421 -1.33 -23.98 -9.19
C ALA A 421 -0.01 -23.95 -8.43
N VAL A 422 0.56 -22.75 -8.21
CA VAL A 422 1.81 -22.58 -7.44
C VAL A 422 1.62 -22.96 -5.98
N HIS A 423 0.46 -22.64 -5.38
CA HIS A 423 0.12 -23.10 -4.03
C HIS A 423 0.11 -24.63 -3.98
N SER A 424 -0.56 -25.29 -4.93
CA SER A 424 -0.64 -26.75 -4.97
C SER A 424 0.74 -27.38 -5.09
N TRP A 425 1.60 -26.82 -5.94
CA TRP A 425 2.95 -27.30 -6.15
C TRP A 425 3.85 -27.13 -4.92
N ARG A 426 3.77 -25.98 -4.23
CA ARG A 426 4.56 -25.69 -3.01
C ARG A 426 4.11 -26.44 -1.76
N THR A 427 2.87 -26.93 -1.75
CA THR A 427 2.27 -27.64 -0.62
C THR A 427 2.06 -29.13 -0.91
N ARG A 428 2.52 -29.63 -2.07
CA ARG A 428 2.57 -31.08 -2.29
C ARG A 428 3.46 -31.67 -1.20
N PRO A 429 2.99 -32.68 -0.46
CA PRO A 429 3.90 -33.48 0.33
C PRO A 429 4.95 -34.00 -0.64
N ALA A 430 6.24 -33.80 -0.34
CA ALA A 430 7.28 -34.54 -1.03
C ALA A 430 6.85 -36.00 -0.92
N ARG A 431 6.63 -36.67 -2.07
CA ARG A 431 6.38 -38.10 -2.06
C ARG A 431 7.58 -38.71 -1.35
N GLN A 432 7.42 -39.05 -0.07
CA GLN A 432 8.21 -40.11 0.51
C GLN A 432 7.96 -41.28 -0.43
N ALA A 433 9.01 -41.72 -1.11
CA ALA A 433 8.92 -42.93 -1.89
C ALA A 433 8.39 -43.99 -0.93
N ASP A 434 7.19 -44.51 -1.21
CA ASP A 434 6.69 -45.72 -0.58
C ASP A 434 7.62 -46.85 -1.04
N GLY A 435 8.78 -46.95 -0.39
CA GLY A 435 9.48 -48.21 -0.25
C GLY A 435 8.59 -49.11 0.60
N PRO A 436 8.47 -50.41 0.28
CA PRO A 436 7.59 -51.29 1.02
C PRO A 436 7.98 -51.24 2.50
N ALA A 437 7.00 -50.99 3.36
CA ALA A 437 7.14 -51.04 4.80
C ALA A 437 7.65 -52.43 5.20
N ALA A 438 8.96 -52.54 5.36
CA ALA A 438 9.60 -53.60 6.12
C ALA A 438 9.95 -52.99 7.47
N ASP A 439 9.48 -53.64 8.53
CA ASP A 439 9.70 -53.30 9.93
C ASP A 439 11.13 -52.79 10.20
N SER A 440 11.28 -51.51 10.54
CA SER A 440 12.58 -50.96 10.97
C SER A 440 12.40 -49.94 12.10
N GLU A 441 12.07 -50.42 13.31
CA GLU A 441 12.32 -49.66 14.54
C GLU A 441 13.84 -49.49 14.85
N ASP A 442 14.74 -50.08 14.04
CA ASP A 442 16.20 -50.00 14.21
C ASP A 442 16.92 -49.00 13.29
N GLU A 443 16.22 -48.29 12.39
CA GLU A 443 16.85 -47.38 11.41
C GLU A 443 17.19 -45.98 11.95
N TRP A 444 16.97 -45.74 13.24
CA TRP A 444 17.50 -44.54 13.92
C TRP A 444 18.97 -44.73 14.36
N HIS A 445 19.46 -45.97 14.38
CA HIS A 445 20.79 -46.33 14.88
C HIS A 445 21.83 -46.61 13.79
N ASP A 446 21.50 -46.45 12.50
CA ASP A 446 22.49 -46.59 11.43
C ASP A 446 23.46 -45.40 11.43
N SER A 447 24.75 -45.70 11.66
CA SER A 447 25.81 -44.71 11.89
C SER A 447 26.01 -43.78 10.69
N GLY A 448 25.74 -44.27 9.48
CA GLY A 448 26.00 -43.55 8.24
C GLY A 448 25.10 -42.33 8.02
N VAL A 449 23.83 -42.37 8.42
CA VAL A 449 22.89 -41.25 8.20
C VAL A 449 23.21 -40.08 9.13
N ARG A 450 23.65 -40.37 10.35
CA ARG A 450 24.10 -39.36 11.31
C ARG A 450 25.39 -38.70 10.83
N GLU A 451 26.33 -39.49 10.33
CA GLU A 451 27.61 -39.00 9.81
C GLU A 451 27.42 -38.12 8.57
N LEU A 452 26.56 -38.52 7.63
CA LEU A 452 26.26 -37.72 6.44
C LEU A 452 25.55 -36.39 6.77
N ARG A 453 24.62 -36.41 7.74
CA ARG A 453 23.98 -35.17 8.24
C ARG A 453 24.96 -34.29 9.01
N TRP A 454 25.83 -34.89 9.81
CA TRP A 454 26.84 -34.18 10.58
C TRP A 454 27.89 -33.54 9.67
N GLU A 455 28.33 -34.23 8.62
CA GLU A 455 29.21 -33.66 7.61
C GLU A 455 28.54 -32.56 6.78
N ALA A 456 27.25 -32.70 6.46
CA ALA A 456 26.50 -31.65 5.77
C ALA A 456 26.37 -30.38 6.65
N LEU A 457 26.11 -30.55 7.95
CA LEU A 457 26.13 -29.48 8.94
C LEU A 457 27.52 -28.86 9.10
N ARG A 458 28.58 -29.68 9.15
CA ARG A 458 29.97 -29.22 9.23
C ARG A 458 30.39 -28.42 8.00
N ARG A 459 30.03 -28.88 6.80
CA ARG A 459 30.26 -28.15 5.54
C ARG A 459 29.49 -26.83 5.48
N ALA A 460 28.29 -26.78 6.05
CA ALA A 460 27.48 -25.56 6.10
C ALA A 460 27.97 -24.54 7.17
N ALA A 461 28.63 -25.01 8.23
CA ALA A 461 29.10 -24.18 9.34
C ALA A 461 30.47 -23.51 9.10
N GLY A 462 31.19 -23.86 8.02
CA GLY A 462 32.48 -23.24 7.69
C GLY A 462 33.55 -23.43 8.78
N THR A 463 34.39 -22.42 9.00
CA THR A 463 35.56 -22.46 9.93
C THR A 463 35.22 -22.35 11.42
N LEU A 464 33.93 -22.37 11.79
CA LEU A 464 33.48 -22.21 13.19
C LEU A 464 33.62 -23.49 14.03
N VAL A 465 33.92 -24.64 13.41
CA VAL A 465 34.13 -25.91 14.11
C VAL A 465 35.61 -26.30 14.00
N PRO A 466 36.39 -26.26 15.09
CA PRO A 466 37.79 -26.68 15.05
C PRO A 466 37.90 -28.21 14.88
N ASP A 467 38.84 -28.65 14.04
CA ASP A 467 39.16 -30.06 13.86
C ASP A 467 39.83 -30.62 15.12
N LEU A 468 39.16 -31.56 15.80
CA LEU A 468 39.75 -32.35 16.87
C LEU A 468 40.42 -33.57 16.24
N THR A 469 41.75 -33.61 16.23
CA THR A 469 42.52 -34.81 15.88
C THR A 469 42.24 -35.90 16.92
N PRO A 470 41.92 -37.14 16.51
CA PRO A 470 41.75 -38.24 17.44
C PRO A 470 43.08 -38.52 18.15
N GLN A 471 43.11 -38.44 19.48
CA GLN A 471 44.21 -39.03 20.26
C GLN A 471 43.96 -40.53 20.40
N ASP A 472 45.01 -41.33 20.19
CA ASP A 472 44.98 -42.76 20.45
C ASP A 472 44.66 -43.04 21.93
N PRO A 473 43.78 -44.01 22.23
CA PRO A 473 43.44 -44.34 23.62
C PRO A 473 44.65 -44.99 24.33
N PRO A 474 44.88 -44.71 25.62
CA PRO A 474 45.96 -45.34 26.38
C PRO A 474 45.68 -46.85 26.54
N GLN A 475 46.71 -47.66 26.31
CA GLN A 475 46.65 -49.12 26.46
C GLN A 475 46.47 -49.50 27.93
N GLY A 476 45.37 -50.17 28.25
CA GLY A 476 45.14 -50.80 29.56
C GLY A 476 45.87 -52.14 29.71
N PRO A 477 46.18 -52.59 30.95
CA PRO A 477 46.98 -53.79 31.20
C PRO A 477 46.24 -55.11 30.84
N PRO A 478 46.98 -56.22 30.64
CA PRO A 478 46.46 -57.45 30.03
C PRO A 478 45.46 -58.23 30.90
N ARG A 479 44.49 -58.84 30.21
CA ARG A 479 43.36 -59.62 30.72
C ARG A 479 43.84 -60.95 31.33
N ALA A 480 43.51 -61.21 32.59
CA ALA A 480 43.67 -62.53 33.22
C ALA A 480 42.64 -63.54 32.65
N THR A 481 43.09 -64.78 32.53
CA THR A 481 42.44 -65.93 31.88
C THR A 481 41.21 -66.46 32.63
N ALA A 482 40.21 -66.92 31.87
CA ALA A 482 38.98 -67.54 32.37
C ALA A 482 39.16 -69.03 32.70
N PRO A 483 38.47 -69.58 33.72
CA PRO A 483 38.27 -71.03 33.88
C PRO A 483 36.99 -71.52 33.17
N PRO A 484 36.87 -72.84 32.88
CA PRO A 484 35.96 -73.38 31.88
C PRO A 484 34.54 -73.69 32.37
N ALA A 485 33.65 -73.85 31.39
CA ALA A 485 32.20 -73.96 31.48
C ALA A 485 31.64 -75.23 32.14
N GLU A 486 30.48 -75.10 32.77
CA GLU A 486 29.60 -76.19 33.21
C GLU A 486 28.21 -76.02 32.53
N PRO A 487 27.50 -77.12 32.16
CA PRO A 487 26.47 -77.08 31.12
C PRO A 487 25.05 -76.78 31.64
N ALA A 488 24.23 -76.26 30.72
CA ALA A 488 22.87 -75.78 30.94
C ALA A 488 21.86 -76.88 31.35
N PRO A 489 20.79 -76.51 32.10
CA PRO A 489 19.55 -77.28 32.10
C PRO A 489 18.33 -76.50 31.59
N VAL A 490 17.70 -77.12 30.57
CA VAL A 490 16.27 -77.49 30.43
C VAL A 490 15.17 -76.44 30.68
N GLN A 491 14.37 -76.22 29.62
CA GLN A 491 13.10 -75.47 29.59
C GLN A 491 11.94 -76.21 30.28
N GLY A 492 11.06 -75.44 30.96
CA GLY A 492 9.75 -75.86 31.48
C GLY A 492 8.91 -74.66 31.98
N PRO A 493 7.57 -74.76 32.11
CA PRO A 493 6.65 -73.89 31.35
C PRO A 493 5.88 -72.80 32.15
N ALA A 494 5.19 -71.95 31.34
CA ALA A 494 4.19 -70.90 31.56
C ALA A 494 3.50 -70.70 32.94
N ASP A 495 3.40 -69.45 33.39
CA ASP A 495 2.13 -68.66 33.47
C ASP A 495 2.34 -67.23 34.03
N ALA A 496 1.43 -66.31 33.68
CA ALA A 496 1.43 -64.85 33.88
C ALA A 496 1.02 -64.40 35.32
N PRO A 497 0.65 -63.12 35.64
CA PRO A 497 1.09 -61.75 35.23
C PRO A 497 1.36 -60.77 36.43
N LYS A 498 1.68 -59.48 36.11
CA LYS A 498 1.66 -58.20 36.92
C LYS A 498 2.98 -57.72 37.56
N PRO A 499 3.11 -56.43 37.97
CA PRO A 499 2.71 -55.13 37.36
C PRO A 499 3.89 -54.10 37.38
N PRO A 500 3.74 -52.84 36.87
CA PRO A 500 4.89 -51.97 36.61
C PRO A 500 5.36 -51.20 37.87
N ARG A 501 6.68 -51.03 38.00
CA ARG A 501 7.30 -50.14 39.00
C ARG A 501 8.13 -49.05 38.33
N ARG A 502 7.75 -47.81 38.69
CA ARG A 502 8.43 -46.55 38.43
C ARG A 502 9.86 -46.57 38.96
N LEU A 503 10.80 -46.04 38.20
CA LEU A 503 12.11 -45.65 38.70
C LEU A 503 12.36 -44.17 38.42
N THR A 504 12.53 -43.49 39.54
CA THR A 504 12.92 -42.11 39.78
C THR A 504 14.36 -41.92 39.29
N VAL A 505 14.62 -40.92 38.45
CA VAL A 505 15.99 -40.47 38.17
C VAL A 505 16.33 -39.42 39.23
N VAL A 506 17.26 -39.80 40.11
CA VAL A 506 18.00 -38.91 41.01
C VAL A 506 19.30 -38.55 40.29
N THR A 507 19.54 -37.26 40.12
CA THR A 507 20.78 -36.71 39.55
C THR A 507 21.69 -36.24 40.69
N GLY A 508 22.92 -36.75 40.79
CA GLY A 508 24.04 -36.13 41.53
C GLY A 508 25.09 -35.65 40.52
N LEU A 509 25.36 -34.33 40.43
CA LEU A 509 26.45 -33.56 41.07
C LEU A 509 27.85 -34.10 40.74
N HIS A 510 28.73 -33.36 40.04
CA HIS A 510 29.43 -32.13 40.45
C HIS A 510 29.97 -31.40 39.18
N LEU A 511 30.26 -30.09 39.08
CA LEU A 511 31.09 -29.21 39.92
C LEU A 511 30.85 -27.71 39.59
N ASP A 512 31.21 -26.88 40.56
CA ASP A 512 30.93 -25.47 40.78
C ASP A 512 31.58 -24.45 39.82
N LEU A 513 30.85 -23.36 39.55
CA LEU A 513 31.38 -22.01 39.35
C LEU A 513 30.37 -20.97 39.93
N THR A 514 30.68 -20.46 41.12
CA THR A 514 29.97 -19.38 41.86
C THR A 514 30.22 -17.99 41.24
N PRO A 515 29.31 -16.99 41.37
CA PRO A 515 29.31 -16.15 42.59
C PRO A 515 27.95 -15.57 43.08
N ALA A 516 27.90 -15.40 44.41
CA ALA A 516 27.22 -14.42 45.27
C ALA A 516 25.67 -14.46 45.51
N PRO A 517 25.21 -14.15 46.75
CA PRO A 517 23.90 -14.56 47.26
C PRO A 517 22.82 -13.47 47.21
N VAL A 518 21.57 -13.90 46.99
CA VAL A 518 20.35 -13.10 47.11
C VAL A 518 19.53 -13.63 48.30
N ASP A 519 19.25 -12.77 49.27
CA ASP A 519 18.29 -13.05 50.36
C ASP A 519 16.85 -12.87 49.85
N LEU A 520 16.05 -13.94 49.88
CA LEU A 520 14.62 -13.90 49.62
C LEU A 520 13.87 -14.65 50.74
N THR A 521 13.16 -13.88 51.56
CA THR A 521 12.06 -14.38 52.40
C THR A 521 10.77 -14.50 51.56
N PRO A 522 9.97 -15.57 51.69
CA PRO A 522 8.81 -15.79 50.84
C PRO A 522 7.53 -15.14 51.40
N ALA A 523 6.77 -14.47 50.52
CA ALA A 523 5.43 -13.97 50.79
C ALA A 523 4.34 -14.88 50.14
N PRO A 524 3.11 -14.96 50.69
CA PRO A 524 2.14 -16.02 50.39
C PRO A 524 1.22 -15.78 49.19
N VAL A 525 0.69 -16.89 48.67
CA VAL A 525 -0.18 -17.07 47.48
C VAL A 525 -1.66 -16.72 47.79
N PRO A 526 -2.38 -15.99 46.91
CA PRO A 526 -3.83 -15.80 47.05
C PRO A 526 -4.67 -16.84 46.26
N ALA A 527 -5.83 -17.16 46.84
CA ALA A 527 -6.76 -18.23 46.45
C ALA A 527 -7.69 -17.90 45.26
N ARG A 528 -8.15 -18.96 44.57
CA ARG A 528 -9.16 -18.94 43.49
C ARG A 528 -10.60 -18.86 44.04
N PRO A 529 -11.55 -18.16 43.36
CA PRO A 529 -12.97 -18.26 43.66
C PRO A 529 -13.69 -19.40 42.91
N ALA A 530 -14.77 -19.85 43.53
CA ALA A 530 -15.54 -21.06 43.27
C ALA A 530 -16.56 -20.99 42.11
N GLU A 531 -16.92 -22.19 41.65
CA GLU A 531 -17.76 -22.58 40.52
C GLU A 531 -19.27 -22.59 40.89
N ALA A 532 -20.16 -22.24 39.94
CA ALA A 532 -21.62 -22.28 40.10
C ALA A 532 -22.28 -23.15 39.00
N PRO A 533 -23.41 -23.85 39.28
CA PRO A 533 -23.88 -25.00 38.48
C PRO A 533 -24.80 -24.63 37.28
N PRO A 534 -25.03 -25.57 36.33
CA PRO A 534 -25.65 -25.29 35.02
C PRO A 534 -27.19 -25.35 35.03
N ARG A 535 -27.84 -24.61 34.12
CA ARG A 535 -29.28 -24.72 33.78
C ARG A 535 -29.48 -25.03 32.29
N PRO A 536 -30.59 -25.71 31.90
CA PRO A 536 -30.70 -26.45 30.64
C PRO A 536 -31.38 -25.69 29.48
N LEU A 537 -31.18 -26.25 28.28
CA LEU A 537 -31.72 -25.87 26.96
C LEU A 537 -33.25 -26.07 26.83
N VAL A 538 -33.91 -25.22 26.02
CA VAL A 538 -34.95 -25.49 24.97
C VAL A 538 -35.77 -24.19 24.69
N PRO A 539 -36.24 -23.90 23.44
CA PRO A 539 -36.64 -22.57 22.97
C PRO A 539 -38.17 -22.35 22.91
N PRO A 540 -38.68 -21.12 22.72
CA PRO A 540 -40.10 -20.91 22.43
C PRO A 540 -40.38 -20.54 20.97
N VAL A 541 -41.42 -21.17 20.42
CA VAL A 541 -42.10 -20.89 19.15
C VAL A 541 -43.43 -20.19 19.44
N ALA A 542 -43.74 -19.20 18.59
CA ALA A 542 -45.05 -18.66 18.17
C ALA A 542 -46.06 -18.07 19.17
N GLY A 543 -46.19 -16.74 19.05
CA GLY A 543 -47.42 -15.96 18.83
C GLY A 543 -48.79 -16.64 18.96
N ALA A 544 -49.56 -16.15 19.94
CA ALA A 544 -51.01 -16.32 20.00
C ALA A 544 -51.70 -14.94 19.96
N ARG A 545 -52.54 -14.72 18.94
CA ARG A 545 -53.56 -13.67 18.88
C ARG A 545 -54.87 -14.36 18.48
N VAL A 546 -55.79 -14.56 19.43
CA VAL A 546 -57.17 -15.00 19.16
C VAL A 546 -58.12 -14.19 20.04
N VAL A 547 -59.14 -13.66 19.38
CA VAL A 547 -60.18 -12.72 19.81
C VAL A 547 -61.21 -13.38 20.74
N PRO A 548 -61.81 -12.67 21.71
CA PRO A 548 -62.85 -13.22 22.58
C PRO A 548 -64.21 -13.36 21.87
N ARG A 549 -64.83 -14.53 22.01
CA ARG A 549 -66.25 -14.79 21.65
C ARG A 549 -67.06 -14.91 22.94
N ARG A 550 -68.06 -14.02 23.11
CA ARG A 550 -69.10 -14.09 24.16
C ARG A 550 -70.02 -15.31 23.98
N PRO A 551 -70.60 -15.84 25.06
CA PRO A 551 -71.88 -16.54 25.01
C PRO A 551 -73.02 -15.77 25.68
N ARG A 552 -74.14 -15.70 24.94
CA ARG A 552 -75.59 -15.72 25.30
C ARG A 552 -76.16 -14.74 26.33
N ALA A 553 -77.01 -13.83 25.82
CA ALA A 553 -78.47 -13.93 25.94
C ALA A 553 -79.07 -13.66 24.55
#